data_AF-R6KEF5-F1
#
_entry.id   AF-R6KEF5-F1
#
_cell.length_a   1.000
_cell.length_b   1.000
_cell.length_c   1.000
_cell.angle_alpha   90.00
_cell.angle_beta   90.00
_cell.angle_gamma   90.00
#
_symmetry.space_group_name_H-M   'P 1'
#
loop_
_entity.id
_entity.type
_entity.pdbx_description
1 polymer ?
#
loop_
_entity_poly.entity_id
_entity_poly.type
_entity_poly.pdbx_seq_one_letter_code
_entity_poly.pdbx_strand_id
1 'polypeptide(L)'
;MGNVTAKKAGTAIITATSENGVSASCTITVNKRDTYTGLRDVNGKLTYFNNGNVDTTYTGLVDYEDSTYYVRNGVVDITYTGFADYEDDRYYISEGVVDTEYTGLVQDGDDWLYVENGKVNSDYTGLTYYNDVWFYITNGKINWGYTGLVYYNDIWFYVSGGMIDWNYAGLVYYNDVWFYVSGGMIGWDYTGLAYFADTWFYISNGMLDWNYLGLTYYNDMWFVISGGTINWSYMGLVYYNDIWFYVSGGTINWDYEGLIYYRDTWFYVSGGCVDWTTAVIEYNGNKFYIQDGMVDWNFSGTIDYKGYTYHIVGGMVV
;
A
#
# COMPACT_ATOMS: atom_id res chain seq x y z
N MET A 1 -82.86 20.52 -21.96
CA MET A 1 -81.40 20.35 -22.17
C MET A 1 -81.11 18.86 -22.15
N GLY A 2 -80.46 18.32 -23.19
CA GLY A 2 -80.01 16.92 -23.20
C GLY A 2 -78.60 16.81 -22.62
N ASN A 3 -78.33 15.76 -21.84
CA ASN A 3 -77.00 15.45 -21.32
C ASN A 3 -76.32 14.42 -22.22
N VAL A 4 -75.06 14.64 -22.55
CA VAL A 4 -74.21 13.70 -23.30
C VAL A 4 -73.08 13.23 -22.40
N THR A 5 -72.93 11.92 -22.21
CA THR A 5 -71.86 11.33 -21.40
C THR A 5 -70.90 10.55 -22.30
N ALA A 6 -69.62 10.92 -22.28
CA ALA A 6 -68.58 10.17 -22.97
C ALA A 6 -68.36 8.79 -22.31
N LYS A 7 -68.31 7.72 -23.12
CA LYS A 7 -68.08 6.34 -22.64
C LYS A 7 -66.75 5.73 -23.06
N LYS A 8 -66.27 6.06 -24.26
CA LYS A 8 -64.99 5.58 -24.82
C LYS A 8 -64.50 6.56 -25.88
N ALA A 9 -63.23 6.45 -26.26
CA ALA A 9 -62.66 7.22 -27.35
C ALA A 9 -63.41 6.97 -28.67
N GLY A 10 -63.58 8.02 -29.46
CA GLY A 10 -64.29 7.99 -30.73
C GLY A 10 -64.97 9.32 -31.04
N THR A 11 -65.49 9.42 -32.27
CA THR A 11 -66.22 10.60 -32.74
C THR A 11 -67.69 10.23 -32.89
N ALA A 12 -68.58 11.05 -32.34
CA ALA A 12 -70.02 10.93 -32.50
C ALA A 12 -70.59 12.24 -33.06
N ILE A 13 -71.48 12.13 -34.04
CA ILE A 13 -72.27 13.27 -34.52
C ILE A 13 -73.64 13.19 -33.83
N ILE A 14 -73.96 14.20 -33.03
CA ILE A 14 -75.26 14.31 -32.36
C ILE A 14 -76.11 15.27 -33.19
N THR A 15 -77.21 14.76 -33.75
CA THR A 15 -78.15 15.55 -34.55
C THR A 15 -79.48 15.67 -33.81
N ALA A 16 -79.93 16.89 -33.58
CA ALA A 16 -81.27 17.19 -33.06
C ALA A 16 -82.14 17.68 -34.20
N THR A 17 -83.37 17.16 -34.31
CA THR A 17 -84.34 17.54 -35.34
C THR A 17 -85.62 18.02 -34.68
N SER A 18 -86.11 19.21 -35.05
CA SER A 18 -87.38 19.74 -34.57
C SER A 18 -88.57 19.04 -35.24
N GLU A 19 -89.78 19.16 -34.67
CA GLU A 19 -91.01 18.58 -35.23
C GLU A 19 -91.29 19.05 -36.67
N ASN A 20 -90.81 20.25 -37.04
CA ASN A 20 -90.94 20.81 -38.38
C ASN A 20 -89.82 20.39 -39.34
N GLY A 21 -88.98 19.41 -38.97
CA GLY A 21 -87.94 18.84 -39.82
C GLY A 21 -86.63 19.62 -39.90
N VAL A 22 -86.46 20.67 -39.09
CA VAL A 22 -85.20 21.44 -39.05
C VAL A 22 -84.20 20.74 -38.14
N SER A 23 -83.02 20.38 -38.67
CA SER A 23 -81.97 19.71 -37.92
C SER A 23 -80.77 20.61 -37.63
N ALA A 24 -80.12 20.39 -36.49
CA ALA A 24 -78.81 20.91 -36.15
C ALA A 24 -77.93 19.76 -35.64
N SER A 25 -76.64 19.76 -36.00
CA SER A 25 -75.70 18.72 -35.59
C SER A 25 -74.47 19.29 -34.90
N CYS A 26 -73.89 18.54 -33.97
CA CYS A 26 -72.56 18.79 -33.43
C CYS A 26 -71.71 17.52 -33.48
N THR A 27 -70.42 17.68 -33.78
CA THR A 27 -69.45 16.58 -33.73
C THR A 27 -68.75 16.63 -32.38
N ILE A 28 -68.83 15.55 -31.62
CA ILE A 28 -68.13 15.35 -30.36
C ILE A 28 -67.05 14.30 -30.57
N THR A 29 -65.79 14.67 -30.34
CA THR A 29 -64.67 13.73 -30.36
C THR A 29 -64.16 13.52 -28.93
N VAL A 30 -64.13 12.25 -28.51
CA VAL A 30 -63.51 11.80 -27.26
C VAL A 30 -62.17 11.20 -27.62
N ASN A 31 -61.07 11.82 -27.18
CA ASN A 31 -59.74 11.28 -27.40
C ASN A 31 -59.46 10.15 -26.40
N LYS A 32 -58.60 9.20 -26.79
CA LYS A 32 -58.05 8.23 -25.83
C LYS A 32 -57.23 9.02 -24.80
N ARG A 33 -57.45 8.75 -23.51
CA ARG A 33 -56.63 9.33 -22.45
C ARG A 33 -55.19 8.85 -22.65
N ASP A 34 -54.26 9.78 -22.78
CA ASP A 34 -52.84 9.46 -22.71
C ASP A 34 -52.51 9.14 -21.25
N THR A 35 -51.90 7.99 -21.02
CA THR A 35 -51.54 7.47 -19.70
C THR A 35 -50.05 7.17 -19.62
N TYR A 36 -49.26 7.68 -20.54
CA TYR A 36 -47.83 7.44 -20.58
C TYR A 36 -47.10 8.14 -19.45
N THR A 37 -46.13 7.44 -18.89
CA THR A 37 -45.18 7.94 -17.90
C THR A 37 -43.77 7.62 -18.38
N GLY A 38 -42.87 8.59 -18.34
CA GLY A 38 -41.51 8.48 -18.88
C GLY A 38 -41.11 9.70 -19.71
N LEU A 39 -39.96 9.61 -20.38
CA LEU A 39 -39.44 10.68 -21.24
C LEU A 39 -39.99 10.60 -22.67
N ARG A 40 -40.32 11.76 -23.25
CA ARG A 40 -40.63 11.92 -24.68
C ARG A 40 -39.95 13.16 -25.23
N ASP A 41 -39.52 13.10 -26.49
CA ASP A 41 -39.07 14.30 -27.21
C ASP A 41 -40.24 15.27 -27.43
N VAL A 42 -40.05 16.52 -26.98
CA VAL A 42 -40.93 17.64 -27.29
C VAL A 42 -40.08 18.76 -27.88
N ASN A 43 -40.05 18.83 -29.21
CA ASN A 43 -39.29 19.83 -29.98
C ASN A 43 -37.77 19.78 -29.72
N GLY A 44 -37.18 18.58 -29.71
CA GLY A 44 -35.74 18.37 -29.50
C GLY A 44 -35.33 18.41 -28.02
N LYS A 45 -36.30 18.27 -27.11
CA LYS A 45 -36.09 18.36 -25.66
C LYS A 45 -36.82 17.22 -24.96
N LEU A 46 -36.07 16.29 -24.38
CA LEU A 46 -36.62 15.17 -23.62
C LEU A 46 -37.32 15.69 -22.36
N THR A 47 -38.65 15.52 -22.34
CA THR A 47 -39.55 16.04 -21.31
C THR A 47 -40.23 14.87 -20.60
N TYR A 48 -40.32 14.94 -19.29
CA TYR A 48 -40.93 13.92 -18.46
C TYR A 48 -42.45 14.09 -18.40
N PHE A 49 -43.16 13.00 -18.70
CA PHE A 49 -44.61 12.91 -18.59
C PHE A 49 -44.98 11.97 -17.45
N ASN A 50 -46.08 12.30 -16.78
CA ASN A 50 -46.73 11.45 -15.78
C ASN A 50 -48.22 11.38 -16.11
N ASN A 51 -48.72 10.17 -16.40
CA ASN A 51 -50.09 9.94 -16.84
C ASN A 51 -50.53 10.87 -17.99
N GLY A 52 -49.66 11.05 -18.98
CA GLY A 52 -49.90 11.84 -20.19
C GLY A 52 -49.77 13.36 -20.03
N ASN A 53 -49.46 13.87 -18.84
CA ASN A 53 -49.23 15.30 -18.61
C ASN A 53 -47.75 15.56 -18.37
N VAL A 54 -47.23 16.69 -18.85
CA VAL A 54 -45.88 17.14 -18.51
C VAL A 54 -45.81 17.37 -17.00
N ASP A 55 -44.88 16.69 -16.32
CA ASP A 55 -44.67 16.81 -14.88
C ASP A 55 -43.38 17.57 -14.61
N THR A 56 -43.52 18.88 -14.45
CA THR A 56 -42.42 19.82 -14.18
C THR A 56 -41.86 19.71 -12.76
N THR A 57 -42.46 18.88 -11.90
CA THR A 57 -42.00 18.69 -10.52
C THR A 57 -41.03 17.52 -10.37
N TYR A 58 -40.96 16.65 -11.40
CA TYR A 58 -40.07 15.50 -11.38
C TYR A 58 -38.59 15.93 -11.45
N THR A 59 -37.79 15.37 -10.53
CA THR A 59 -36.33 15.44 -10.54
C THR A 59 -35.80 14.06 -10.13
N GLY A 60 -34.90 13.50 -10.93
CA GLY A 60 -34.42 12.13 -10.74
C GLY A 60 -33.91 11.51 -12.05
N LEU A 61 -33.57 10.23 -12.00
CA LEU A 61 -33.12 9.48 -13.16
C LEU A 61 -34.28 8.77 -13.87
N VAL A 62 -34.30 8.83 -15.20
CA VAL A 62 -35.33 8.19 -16.04
C VAL A 62 -34.67 7.50 -17.22
N ASP A 63 -35.03 6.24 -17.40
CA ASP A 63 -34.64 5.46 -18.58
C ASP A 63 -35.36 5.97 -19.83
N TYR A 64 -34.58 6.18 -20.89
CA TYR A 64 -35.09 6.52 -22.22
C TYR A 64 -34.21 5.86 -23.28
N GLU A 65 -34.84 5.02 -24.11
CA GLU A 65 -34.13 4.16 -25.06
C GLU A 65 -33.09 3.29 -24.32
N ASP A 66 -31.81 3.39 -24.68
CA ASP A 66 -30.72 2.56 -24.12
C ASP A 66 -29.88 3.33 -23.09
N SER A 67 -30.40 4.41 -22.51
CA SER A 67 -29.65 5.26 -21.56
C SER A 67 -30.53 5.80 -20.44
N THR A 68 -29.89 6.13 -19.32
CA THR A 68 -30.56 6.69 -18.14
C THR A 68 -30.18 8.16 -18.00
N TYR A 69 -31.18 9.04 -18.04
CA TYR A 69 -30.97 10.50 -18.07
C TYR A 69 -31.35 11.16 -16.76
N TYR A 70 -30.58 12.17 -16.36
CA TYR A 70 -30.91 13.03 -15.24
C TYR A 70 -31.89 14.11 -15.65
N VAL A 71 -33.07 14.06 -15.03
CA VAL A 71 -34.16 14.99 -15.23
C VAL A 71 -34.20 15.97 -14.07
N ARG A 72 -34.32 17.26 -14.37
CA ARG A 72 -34.52 18.34 -13.41
C ARG A 72 -35.68 19.22 -13.87
N ASN A 73 -36.63 19.46 -12.97
CA ASN A 73 -37.84 20.24 -13.26
C ASN A 73 -38.62 19.70 -14.49
N GLY A 74 -38.73 18.37 -14.60
CA GLY A 74 -39.46 17.68 -15.66
C GLY A 74 -38.77 17.63 -17.03
N VAL A 75 -37.49 18.00 -17.12
CA VAL A 75 -36.72 17.92 -18.36
C VAL A 75 -35.33 17.37 -18.11
N VAL A 76 -34.80 16.53 -19.01
CA VAL A 76 -33.38 16.19 -19.06
C VAL A 76 -32.50 17.45 -18.96
N ASP A 77 -31.58 17.45 -17.99
CA ASP A 77 -30.60 18.50 -17.74
C ASP A 77 -29.21 18.02 -18.19
N ILE A 78 -28.88 18.28 -19.45
CA ILE A 78 -27.60 17.91 -20.07
C ILE A 78 -26.38 18.63 -19.46
N THR A 79 -26.59 19.59 -18.56
CA THR A 79 -25.49 20.31 -17.90
C THR A 79 -25.13 19.72 -16.54
N TYR A 80 -25.89 18.72 -16.09
CA TYR A 80 -25.64 18.08 -14.81
C TYR A 80 -24.49 17.08 -14.88
N THR A 81 -23.47 17.29 -14.05
CA THR A 81 -22.43 16.32 -13.75
C THR A 81 -22.36 16.16 -12.24
N GLY A 82 -22.38 14.93 -11.74
CA GLY A 82 -22.44 14.64 -10.31
C GLY A 82 -23.06 13.28 -10.02
N PHE A 83 -23.74 13.15 -8.89
CA PHE A 83 -24.35 11.90 -8.46
C PHE A 83 -25.86 12.00 -8.30
N ALA A 84 -26.58 10.99 -8.77
CA ALA A 84 -28.00 10.83 -8.47
C ALA A 84 -28.30 9.38 -8.08
N ASP A 85 -29.25 9.24 -7.16
CA ASP A 85 -29.73 7.93 -6.72
C ASP A 85 -30.84 7.46 -7.67
N TYR A 86 -30.79 6.17 -8.02
CA TYR A 86 -31.82 5.49 -8.78
C TYR A 86 -32.01 4.10 -8.21
N GLU A 87 -33.24 3.79 -7.82
CA GLU A 87 -33.57 2.59 -7.05
C GLU A 87 -32.74 2.54 -5.75
N ASP A 88 -31.96 1.48 -5.55
CA ASP A 88 -31.10 1.28 -4.38
C ASP A 88 -29.63 1.67 -4.61
N ASP A 89 -29.33 2.23 -5.79
CA ASP A 89 -27.97 2.48 -6.25
C ASP A 89 -27.71 3.98 -6.50
N ARG A 90 -26.44 4.35 -6.43
CA ARG A 90 -25.96 5.71 -6.69
C ARG A 90 -25.10 5.73 -7.94
N TYR A 91 -25.46 6.56 -8.91
CA TYR A 91 -24.83 6.60 -10.22
C TYR A 91 -24.09 7.91 -10.43
N TYR A 92 -22.97 7.84 -11.17
CA TYR A 92 -22.26 8.99 -11.68
C TYR A 92 -22.88 9.45 -13.00
N ILE A 93 -23.25 10.72 -13.05
CA ILE A 93 -23.84 11.37 -14.22
C ILE A 93 -22.78 12.29 -14.80
N SER A 94 -22.60 12.22 -16.11
CA SER A 94 -21.79 13.15 -16.89
C SER A 94 -22.65 13.71 -18.02
N GLU A 95 -22.71 15.03 -18.16
CA GLU A 95 -23.48 15.70 -19.22
C GLU A 95 -24.97 15.27 -19.26
N GLY A 96 -25.56 15.06 -18.08
CA GLY A 96 -26.96 14.70 -17.90
C GLY A 96 -27.33 13.24 -18.20
N VAL A 97 -26.36 12.37 -18.47
CA VAL A 97 -26.56 10.92 -18.67
C VAL A 97 -25.69 10.11 -17.69
N VAL A 98 -26.18 8.95 -17.24
CA VAL A 98 -25.35 8.01 -16.47
C VAL A 98 -24.17 7.57 -17.33
N ASP A 99 -22.96 7.83 -16.87
CA ASP A 99 -21.73 7.48 -17.59
C ASP A 99 -21.27 6.08 -17.20
N THR A 100 -21.79 5.07 -17.90
CA THR A 100 -21.52 3.66 -17.62
C THR A 100 -20.09 3.23 -17.90
N GLU A 101 -19.30 4.04 -18.61
CA GLU A 101 -17.89 3.75 -18.91
C GLU A 101 -16.95 4.33 -17.86
N TYR A 102 -17.44 5.22 -16.99
CA TYR A 102 -16.61 5.84 -15.98
C TYR A 102 -16.24 4.85 -14.87
N THR A 103 -14.94 4.65 -14.67
CA THR A 103 -14.36 3.97 -13.50
C THR A 103 -13.23 4.82 -12.93
N GLY A 104 -13.33 5.21 -11.66
CA GLY A 104 -12.39 6.14 -11.04
C GLY A 104 -12.90 6.78 -9.76
N LEU A 105 -12.31 7.90 -9.38
CA LEU A 105 -12.66 8.65 -8.17
C LEU A 105 -13.37 9.95 -8.53
N VAL A 106 -14.52 10.18 -7.90
CA VAL A 106 -15.28 11.43 -8.03
C VAL A 106 -15.51 12.01 -6.64
N GLN A 107 -15.30 13.31 -6.50
CA GLN A 107 -15.56 14.01 -5.25
C GLN A 107 -17.07 14.21 -5.04
N ASP A 108 -17.54 13.90 -3.84
CA ASP A 108 -18.91 14.12 -3.39
C ASP A 108 -18.91 14.78 -2.01
N GLY A 109 -19.04 16.11 -1.99
CA GLY A 109 -18.84 16.90 -0.78
C GLY A 109 -17.39 16.76 -0.26
N ASP A 110 -17.26 16.29 0.98
CA ASP A 110 -15.95 16.07 1.64
C ASP A 110 -15.35 14.69 1.33
N ASP A 111 -16.15 13.77 0.80
CA ASP A 111 -15.72 12.41 0.48
C ASP A 111 -15.28 12.29 -0.98
N TRP A 112 -14.43 11.30 -1.24
CA TRP A 112 -14.10 10.85 -2.60
C TRP A 112 -14.60 9.43 -2.75
N LEU A 113 -15.52 9.21 -3.70
CA LEU A 113 -16.17 7.93 -3.93
C LEU A 113 -15.52 7.20 -5.11
N TYR A 114 -15.30 5.91 -4.94
CA TYR A 114 -14.93 5.00 -6.02
C TYR A 114 -16.17 4.62 -6.82
N VAL A 115 -16.12 4.92 -8.11
CA VAL A 115 -17.14 4.59 -9.11
C VAL A 115 -16.56 3.52 -10.01
N GLU A 116 -17.35 2.48 -10.28
CA GLU A 116 -17.03 1.40 -11.19
C GLU A 116 -18.18 1.20 -12.17
N ASN A 117 -17.88 1.32 -13.45
CA ASN A 117 -18.86 1.26 -14.54
C ASN A 117 -20.07 2.19 -14.32
N GLY A 118 -19.82 3.44 -13.93
CA GLY A 118 -20.83 4.46 -13.69
C GLY A 118 -21.61 4.36 -12.39
N LYS A 119 -21.35 3.34 -11.55
CA LYS A 119 -22.03 3.13 -10.27
C LYS A 119 -21.05 3.24 -9.10
N VAL A 120 -21.48 3.87 -8.00
CA VAL A 120 -20.68 3.89 -6.76
C VAL A 120 -20.52 2.47 -6.22
N ASN A 121 -19.28 2.01 -6.09
CA ASN A 121 -18.96 0.69 -5.55
C ASN A 121 -18.48 0.82 -4.09
N SER A 122 -19.44 0.69 -3.17
CA SER A 122 -19.21 0.75 -1.72
C SER A 122 -18.48 -0.46 -1.14
N ASP A 123 -18.32 -1.55 -1.89
CA ASP A 123 -17.63 -2.77 -1.45
C ASP A 123 -16.14 -2.76 -1.82
N TYR A 124 -15.71 -1.81 -2.67
CA TYR A 124 -14.33 -1.73 -3.12
C TYR A 124 -13.37 -1.34 -1.98
N THR A 125 -12.34 -2.16 -1.79
CA THR A 125 -11.19 -1.87 -0.91
C THR A 125 -9.92 -2.24 -1.66
N GLY A 126 -9.01 -1.28 -1.84
CA GLY A 126 -7.86 -1.46 -2.71
C GLY A 126 -7.12 -0.16 -3.01
N LEU A 127 -6.29 -0.18 -4.06
CA LEU A 127 -5.56 0.99 -4.52
C LEU A 127 -6.15 1.48 -5.84
N THR A 128 -6.43 2.79 -5.93
CA THR A 128 -6.93 3.45 -7.14
C THR A 128 -6.01 4.58 -7.56
N TYR A 129 -5.64 4.61 -8.84
CA TYR A 129 -4.83 5.68 -9.43
C TYR A 129 -5.73 6.82 -9.89
N TYR A 130 -5.42 8.04 -9.47
CA TYR A 130 -6.13 9.25 -9.87
C TYR A 130 -5.21 10.46 -9.78
N ASN A 131 -5.18 11.29 -10.83
CA ASN A 131 -4.36 12.50 -10.91
C ASN A 131 -2.90 12.30 -10.46
N ASP A 132 -2.24 11.28 -11.00
CA ASP A 132 -0.84 10.94 -10.73
C ASP A 132 -0.52 10.48 -9.30
N VAL A 133 -1.55 10.14 -8.52
CA VAL A 133 -1.41 9.62 -7.16
C VAL A 133 -2.20 8.32 -7.02
N TRP A 134 -1.65 7.38 -6.24
CA TRP A 134 -2.35 6.18 -5.84
C TRP A 134 -2.96 6.38 -4.45
N PHE A 135 -4.29 6.25 -4.36
CA PHE A 135 -5.04 6.36 -3.12
C PHE A 135 -5.48 5.00 -2.62
N TYR A 136 -5.43 4.81 -1.30
CA TYR A 136 -6.01 3.65 -0.65
C TYR A 136 -7.49 3.90 -0.35
N ILE A 137 -8.32 3.00 -0.86
CA ILE A 137 -9.77 3.03 -0.74
C ILE A 137 -10.21 1.99 0.26
N THR A 138 -11.16 2.34 1.12
CA THR A 138 -11.84 1.42 2.04
C THR A 138 -13.33 1.65 1.94
N ASN A 139 -14.11 0.59 1.71
CA ASN A 139 -15.56 0.65 1.56
C ASN A 139 -16.01 1.73 0.55
N GLY A 140 -15.37 1.75 -0.61
CA GLY A 140 -15.68 2.68 -1.71
C GLY A 140 -15.27 4.13 -1.48
N LYS A 141 -14.54 4.47 -0.41
CA LYS A 141 -14.08 5.85 -0.13
C LYS A 141 -12.57 5.94 0.10
N ILE A 142 -11.95 7.06 -0.28
CA ILE A 142 -10.54 7.30 0.09
C ILE A 142 -10.40 7.27 1.62
N ASN A 143 -9.47 6.45 2.12
CA ASN A 143 -9.14 6.36 3.52
C ASN A 143 -7.89 7.18 3.84
N TRP A 144 -8.07 8.49 4.03
CA TRP A 144 -6.99 9.43 4.37
C TRP A 144 -6.24 9.12 5.67
N GLY A 145 -6.84 8.32 6.56
CA GLY A 145 -6.24 7.91 7.82
C GLY A 145 -5.38 6.65 7.73
N TYR A 146 -5.41 5.94 6.60
CA TYR A 146 -4.69 4.68 6.49
C TYR A 146 -3.18 4.90 6.37
N THR A 147 -2.42 4.20 7.21
CA THR A 147 -0.97 4.10 7.12
C THR A 147 -0.57 2.65 7.37
N GLY A 148 0.13 2.03 6.44
CA GLY A 148 0.43 0.60 6.51
C GLY A 148 0.80 -0.01 5.15
N LEU A 149 0.85 -1.34 5.12
CA LEU A 149 1.18 -2.10 3.92
C LEU A 149 -0.09 -2.57 3.19
N VAL A 150 -0.14 -2.33 1.89
CA VAL A 150 -1.23 -2.76 1.00
C VAL A 150 -0.69 -3.67 -0.09
N TYR A 151 -1.30 -4.84 -0.26
CA TYR A 151 -0.99 -5.75 -1.36
C TYR A 151 -1.81 -5.39 -2.59
N TYR A 152 -1.14 -5.18 -3.72
CA TYR A 152 -1.78 -4.87 -5.00
C TYR A 152 -0.89 -5.32 -6.15
N ASN A 153 -1.47 -6.04 -7.12
CA ASN A 153 -0.76 -6.57 -8.30
C ASN A 153 0.58 -7.24 -7.96
N ASP A 154 0.56 -8.16 -7.00
CA ASP A 154 1.71 -8.96 -6.55
C ASP A 154 2.85 -8.17 -5.88
N ILE A 155 2.60 -6.92 -5.52
CA ILE A 155 3.55 -6.05 -4.83
C ILE A 155 2.92 -5.54 -3.53
N TRP A 156 3.74 -5.42 -2.49
CA TRP A 156 3.35 -4.75 -1.25
C TRP A 156 3.85 -3.31 -1.28
N PHE A 157 2.92 -2.36 -1.19
CA PHE A 157 3.20 -0.93 -1.15
C PHE A 157 3.02 -0.39 0.26
N TYR A 158 3.87 0.55 0.65
CA TYR A 158 3.67 1.36 1.83
C TYR A 158 2.78 2.57 1.51
N VAL A 159 1.69 2.70 2.25
CA VAL A 159 0.76 3.81 2.19
C VAL A 159 0.92 4.64 3.46
N SER A 160 0.92 5.96 3.30
CA SER A 160 0.95 6.93 4.40
C SER A 160 -0.08 8.03 4.14
N GLY A 161 -0.94 8.30 5.11
CA GLY A 161 -2.02 9.29 4.95
C GLY A 161 -2.96 8.99 3.78
N GLY A 162 -3.24 7.70 3.52
CA GLY A 162 -4.11 7.26 2.43
C GLY A 162 -3.50 7.27 1.02
N MET A 163 -2.21 7.61 0.87
CA MET A 163 -1.51 7.64 -0.43
C MET A 163 -0.28 6.75 -0.42
N ILE A 164 0.08 6.13 -1.56
CA ILE A 164 1.38 5.44 -1.66
C ILE A 164 2.51 6.45 -1.47
N ASP A 165 3.41 6.16 -0.53
CA ASP A 165 4.63 6.95 -0.32
C ASP A 165 5.81 6.28 -0.99
N TRP A 166 6.06 6.68 -2.24
CA TRP A 166 7.16 6.19 -3.07
C TRP A 166 8.55 6.54 -2.54
N ASN A 167 8.66 7.47 -1.60
CA ASN A 167 9.94 7.89 -1.02
C ASN A 167 10.20 7.21 0.33
N TYR A 168 9.25 6.42 0.84
CA TYR A 168 9.43 5.74 2.10
C TYR A 168 10.55 4.70 2.01
N ALA A 169 11.49 4.81 2.96
CA ALA A 169 12.51 3.82 3.22
C ALA A 169 12.61 3.60 4.73
N GLY A 170 12.46 2.37 5.20
CA GLY A 170 12.40 2.08 6.62
C GLY A 170 11.81 0.71 6.94
N LEU A 171 11.41 0.53 8.21
CA LEU A 171 10.78 -0.69 8.69
C LEU A 171 9.30 -0.47 8.95
N VAL A 172 8.47 -1.40 8.48
CA VAL A 172 7.02 -1.39 8.69
C VAL A 172 6.59 -2.67 9.38
N TYR A 173 5.88 -2.53 10.49
CA TYR A 173 5.31 -3.66 11.23
C TYR A 173 3.98 -4.10 10.62
N TYR A 174 3.87 -5.38 10.28
CA TYR A 174 2.66 -5.97 9.72
C TYR A 174 2.60 -7.47 10.05
N ASN A 175 1.44 -7.95 10.52
CA ASN A 175 1.22 -9.36 10.90
C ASN A 175 2.37 -9.97 11.73
N ASP A 176 2.74 -9.27 12.81
CA ASP A 176 3.77 -9.70 13.76
C ASP A 176 5.20 -9.81 13.23
N VAL A 177 5.46 -9.21 12.06
CA VAL A 177 6.77 -9.14 11.43
C VAL A 177 7.09 -7.70 11.05
N TRP A 178 8.37 -7.31 11.15
CA TRP A 178 8.88 -6.06 10.57
C TRP A 178 9.44 -6.32 9.18
N PHE A 179 8.95 -5.59 8.19
CA PHE A 179 9.42 -5.66 6.80
C PHE A 179 10.26 -4.43 6.45
N TYR A 180 11.33 -4.64 5.71
CA TYR A 180 12.08 -3.56 5.09
C TYR A 180 11.39 -3.07 3.82
N VAL A 181 11.12 -1.77 3.79
CA VAL A 181 10.55 -1.06 2.66
C VAL A 181 11.58 -0.09 2.11
N SER A 182 11.69 -0.01 0.80
CA SER A 182 12.52 0.96 0.09
C SER A 182 11.82 1.36 -1.21
N GLY A 183 11.82 2.65 -1.54
CA GLY A 183 11.07 3.17 -2.68
C GLY A 183 9.57 2.91 -2.58
N GLY A 184 9.03 2.90 -1.36
CA GLY A 184 7.62 2.61 -1.08
C GLY A 184 7.19 1.15 -1.27
N MET A 185 8.10 0.20 -1.53
CA MET A 185 7.79 -1.22 -1.73
C MET A 185 8.56 -2.12 -0.76
N ILE A 186 7.99 -3.27 -0.36
CA ILE A 186 8.75 -4.28 0.40
C ILE A 186 9.90 -4.82 -0.46
N GLY A 187 11.12 -4.77 0.08
CA GLY A 187 12.31 -5.34 -0.54
C GLY A 187 12.53 -6.79 -0.11
N TRP A 188 11.81 -7.75 -0.71
CA TRP A 188 11.86 -9.18 -0.36
C TRP A 188 13.26 -9.80 -0.47
N ASP A 189 14.12 -9.28 -1.35
CA ASP A 189 15.50 -9.77 -1.52
C ASP A 189 16.52 -9.01 -0.66
N TYR A 190 16.08 -8.03 0.13
CA TYR A 190 16.99 -7.21 0.93
C TYR A 190 17.54 -8.00 2.11
N THR A 191 18.86 -8.08 2.20
CA THR A 191 19.58 -8.60 3.38
C THR A 191 20.65 -7.60 3.75
N GLY A 192 20.66 -7.15 5.01
CA GLY A 192 21.53 -6.05 5.44
C GLY A 192 21.05 -5.37 6.71
N LEU A 193 21.39 -4.09 6.87
CA LEU A 193 21.06 -3.31 8.06
C LEU A 193 20.07 -2.19 7.72
N ALA A 194 18.99 -2.11 8.49
CA ALA A 194 18.02 -1.04 8.42
C ALA A 194 18.03 -0.22 9.72
N TYR A 195 18.08 1.11 9.59
CA TYR A 195 18.02 2.01 10.75
C TYR A 195 16.58 2.39 11.06
N PHE A 196 16.17 2.20 12.31
CA PHE A 196 14.84 2.54 12.79
C PHE A 196 14.88 2.81 14.30
N ALA A 197 14.15 3.83 14.77
CA ALA A 197 14.05 4.17 16.20
C ALA A 197 15.41 4.16 16.93
N ASP A 198 16.38 4.90 16.39
CA ASP A 198 17.75 5.04 16.90
C ASP A 198 18.58 3.74 16.97
N THR A 199 18.13 2.67 16.30
CA THR A 199 18.75 1.35 16.34
C THR A 199 18.94 0.79 14.93
N TRP A 200 20.02 0.04 14.71
CA TRP A 200 20.23 -0.72 13.48
C TRP A 200 19.76 -2.16 13.68
N PHE A 201 18.84 -2.59 12.83
CA PHE A 201 18.29 -3.94 12.81
C PHE A 201 18.82 -4.72 11.62
N TYR A 202 19.07 -6.01 11.84
CA TYR A 202 19.43 -6.92 10.78
C TYR A 202 18.19 -7.47 10.08
N ILE A 203 18.21 -7.34 8.76
CA ILE A 203 17.15 -7.78 7.86
C ILE A 203 17.68 -8.95 7.04
N SER A 204 16.86 -9.98 6.91
CA SER A 204 17.10 -11.20 6.14
C SER A 204 15.90 -11.46 5.25
N ASN A 205 16.11 -11.50 3.93
CA ASN A 205 15.04 -11.67 2.93
C ASN A 205 13.84 -10.71 3.16
N GLY A 206 14.16 -9.43 3.34
CA GLY A 206 13.17 -8.36 3.55
C GLY A 206 12.52 -8.32 4.92
N MET A 207 12.84 -9.25 5.84
CA MET A 207 12.23 -9.37 7.17
C MET A 207 13.25 -9.17 8.28
N LEU A 208 12.86 -8.52 9.37
CA LEU A 208 13.70 -8.39 10.56
C LEU A 208 13.96 -9.77 11.19
N ASP A 209 15.23 -10.14 11.34
CA ASP A 209 15.64 -11.39 11.97
C ASP A 209 16.22 -11.14 13.37
N TRP A 210 15.38 -11.33 14.39
CA TRP A 210 15.75 -11.20 15.81
C TRP A 210 16.77 -12.23 16.29
N ASN A 211 16.91 -13.35 15.58
CA ASN A 211 17.76 -14.46 16.00
C ASN A 211 19.13 -14.44 15.32
N TYR A 212 19.36 -13.52 14.38
CA TYR A 212 20.64 -13.42 13.71
C TYR A 212 21.76 -13.08 14.71
N LEU A 213 22.81 -13.87 14.63
CA LEU A 213 24.06 -13.73 15.37
C LEU A 213 25.20 -13.91 14.37
N GLY A 214 26.01 -12.88 14.17
CA GLY A 214 27.07 -12.95 13.16
C GLY A 214 27.71 -11.61 12.85
N LEU A 215 28.42 -11.57 11.72
CA LEU A 215 29.04 -10.36 11.17
C LEU A 215 28.27 -9.90 9.93
N THR A 216 27.94 -8.61 9.88
CA THR A 216 27.29 -7.98 8.73
C THR A 216 28.12 -6.82 8.22
N TYR A 217 28.39 -6.81 6.92
CA TYR A 217 29.11 -5.71 6.26
C TYR A 217 28.15 -4.59 5.88
N TYR A 218 28.48 -3.37 6.27
CA TYR A 218 27.72 -2.17 5.93
C TYR A 218 28.62 -0.93 6.01
N ASN A 219 28.51 -0.02 5.04
CA ASN A 219 29.31 1.23 4.96
C ASN A 219 30.80 1.03 5.29
N ASP A 220 31.43 0.09 4.59
CA ASP A 220 32.86 -0.23 4.70
C ASP A 220 33.34 -0.77 6.05
N MET A 221 32.41 -1.19 6.90
CA MET A 221 32.72 -1.80 8.20
C MET A 221 31.95 -3.11 8.39
N TRP A 222 32.52 -4.00 9.19
CA TRP A 222 31.86 -5.22 9.64
C TRP A 222 31.37 -5.05 11.06
N PHE A 223 30.07 -5.22 11.28
CA PHE A 223 29.41 -5.10 12.57
C PHE A 223 29.03 -6.46 13.13
N VAL A 224 29.21 -6.64 14.44
CA VAL A 224 28.67 -7.79 15.16
C VAL A 224 27.19 -7.56 15.41
N ILE A 225 26.37 -8.47 14.94
CA ILE A 225 24.94 -8.52 15.23
C ILE A 225 24.68 -9.55 16.30
N SER A 226 23.85 -9.19 17.27
CA SER A 226 23.36 -10.09 18.32
C SER A 226 21.94 -9.69 18.70
N GLY A 227 21.02 -10.66 18.72
CA GLY A 227 19.61 -10.37 18.97
C GLY A 227 18.98 -9.49 17.88
N GLY A 228 19.41 -9.66 16.62
CA GLY A 228 18.92 -8.89 15.47
C GLY A 228 19.34 -7.42 15.43
N THR A 229 20.24 -6.96 16.30
CA THR A 229 20.74 -5.57 16.34
C THR A 229 22.25 -5.50 16.42
N ILE A 230 22.84 -4.37 16.02
CA ILE A 230 24.29 -4.15 16.20
C ILE A 230 24.62 -4.16 17.70
N ASN A 231 25.55 -5.03 18.10
CA ASN A 231 26.12 -5.05 19.44
C ASN A 231 27.37 -4.16 19.51
N TRP A 232 27.16 -2.86 19.72
CA TRP A 232 28.22 -1.85 19.87
C TRP A 232 29.18 -2.10 21.03
N SER A 233 28.78 -2.92 22.01
CA SER A 233 29.60 -3.22 23.20
C SER A 233 30.45 -4.48 23.05
N TYR A 234 30.31 -5.22 21.94
CA TYR A 234 31.02 -6.48 21.78
C TYR A 234 32.52 -6.25 21.66
N MET A 235 33.28 -6.99 22.48
CA MET A 235 34.73 -7.08 22.42
C MET A 235 35.13 -8.54 22.58
N GLY A 236 35.90 -9.08 21.64
CA GLY A 236 36.28 -10.49 21.64
C GLY A 236 36.60 -11.02 20.25
N LEU A 237 36.46 -12.33 20.07
CA LEU A 237 36.72 -13.01 18.80
C LEU A 237 35.42 -13.54 18.19
N VAL A 238 35.20 -13.26 16.90
CA VAL A 238 34.07 -13.78 16.13
C VAL A 238 34.58 -14.67 14.99
N TYR A 239 34.02 -15.86 14.86
CA TYR A 239 34.32 -16.78 13.76
C TYR A 239 33.41 -16.50 12.56
N TYR A 240 34.00 -16.26 11.40
CA TYR A 240 33.28 -16.00 10.16
C TYR A 240 34.13 -16.38 8.95
N ASN A 241 33.54 -17.09 7.97
CA ASN A 241 34.23 -17.55 6.75
C ASN A 241 35.61 -18.18 7.03
N ASP A 242 35.65 -19.11 7.98
CA ASP A 242 36.85 -19.86 8.38
C ASP A 242 37.99 -19.05 9.00
N ILE A 243 37.70 -17.82 9.41
CA ILE A 243 38.65 -16.91 10.05
C ILE A 243 38.07 -16.44 11.38
N TRP A 244 38.92 -16.31 12.40
CA TRP A 244 38.56 -15.63 13.65
C TRP A 244 39.03 -14.18 13.59
N PHE A 245 38.08 -13.26 13.71
CA PHE A 245 38.33 -11.82 13.70
C PHE A 245 38.28 -11.26 15.12
N TYR A 246 39.21 -10.36 15.42
CA TYR A 246 39.14 -9.55 16.62
C TYR A 246 38.19 -8.38 16.40
N VAL A 247 37.23 -8.26 17.32
CA VAL A 247 36.22 -7.21 17.35
C VAL A 247 36.43 -6.37 18.59
N SER A 248 36.33 -5.06 18.43
CA SER A 248 36.33 -4.09 19.51
C SER A 248 35.31 -2.99 19.21
N GLY A 249 34.46 -2.65 20.17
CA GLY A 249 33.38 -1.67 19.96
C GLY A 249 32.33 -2.13 18.94
N GLY A 250 32.08 -3.44 18.85
CA GLY A 250 31.12 -4.02 17.91
C GLY A 250 31.57 -4.10 16.45
N THR A 251 32.78 -3.63 16.11
CA THR A 251 33.34 -3.68 14.76
C THR A 251 34.66 -4.46 14.69
N ILE A 252 34.95 -5.09 13.55
CA ILE A 252 36.27 -5.70 13.33
C ILE A 252 37.35 -4.61 13.41
N ASN A 253 38.38 -4.86 14.21
CA ASN A 253 39.57 -4.00 14.29
C ASN A 253 40.70 -4.64 13.48
N TRP A 254 40.82 -4.22 12.22
CA TRP A 254 41.81 -4.72 11.26
C TRP A 254 43.26 -4.37 11.60
N ASP A 255 43.47 -3.35 12.43
CA ASP A 255 44.80 -2.89 12.83
C ASP A 255 45.26 -3.51 14.16
N TYR A 256 44.46 -4.40 14.76
CA TYR A 256 44.81 -5.00 16.03
C TYR A 256 45.93 -6.05 15.85
N GLU A 257 46.96 -5.87 16.67
CA GLU A 257 48.12 -6.75 16.80
C GLU A 257 48.34 -6.98 18.30
N GLY A 258 48.32 -8.22 18.77
CA GLY A 258 48.55 -8.54 20.18
C GLY A 258 47.86 -9.80 20.67
N LEU A 259 47.66 -9.90 21.98
CA LEU A 259 47.01 -11.04 22.63
C LEU A 259 45.63 -10.68 23.17
N ILE A 260 44.64 -11.53 22.94
CA ILE A 260 43.28 -11.42 23.49
C ILE A 260 42.92 -12.68 24.29
N TYR A 261 42.39 -12.48 25.49
CA TYR A 261 41.85 -13.58 26.29
C TYR A 261 40.44 -13.94 25.80
N TYR A 262 40.24 -15.19 25.38
CA TYR A 262 38.97 -15.68 24.88
C TYR A 262 38.85 -17.19 25.17
N ARG A 263 37.69 -17.63 25.67
CA ARG A 263 37.40 -19.05 25.99
C ARG A 263 38.55 -19.77 26.72
N ASP A 264 38.96 -19.19 27.84
CA ASP A 264 39.94 -19.76 28.78
C ASP A 264 41.39 -19.87 28.28
N THR A 265 41.73 -19.13 27.22
CA THR A 265 43.12 -19.02 26.76
C THR A 265 43.40 -17.66 26.12
N TRP A 266 44.67 -17.40 25.82
CA TRP A 266 45.11 -16.21 25.11
C TRP A 266 45.42 -16.56 23.66
N PHE A 267 44.76 -15.88 22.72
CA PHE A 267 45.00 -16.00 21.29
C PHE A 267 45.87 -14.85 20.81
N TYR A 268 46.81 -15.16 19.91
CA TYR A 268 47.55 -14.17 19.17
C TYR A 268 46.75 -13.72 17.94
N VAL A 269 46.60 -12.40 17.81
CA VAL A 269 45.93 -11.74 16.70
C VAL A 269 46.94 -10.86 15.98
N SER A 270 46.97 -10.98 14.66
CA SER A 270 47.76 -10.14 13.77
C SER A 270 46.91 -9.66 12.61
N GLY A 271 46.99 -8.37 12.28
CA GLY A 271 46.13 -7.77 11.23
C GLY A 271 44.62 -7.98 11.48
N GLY A 272 44.21 -7.97 12.75
CA GLY A 272 42.82 -8.17 13.15
C GLY A 272 42.30 -9.61 13.07
N CYS A 273 43.10 -10.60 12.66
CA CYS A 273 42.72 -12.02 12.64
C CYS A 273 43.59 -12.88 13.56
N VAL A 274 43.02 -13.96 14.11
CA VAL A 274 43.82 -14.93 14.87
C VAL A 274 44.85 -15.55 13.93
N ASP A 275 46.12 -15.39 14.29
CA ASP A 275 47.23 -15.96 13.55
C ASP A 275 47.58 -17.31 14.20
N TRP A 276 47.27 -18.40 13.48
CA TRP A 276 47.48 -19.78 13.93
C TRP A 276 48.94 -20.25 13.85
N THR A 277 49.90 -19.37 13.64
CA THR A 277 51.32 -19.72 13.60
C THR A 277 51.95 -19.86 14.99
N THR A 278 53.14 -20.46 15.02
CA THR A 278 54.01 -20.48 16.19
C THR A 278 54.88 -19.22 16.21
N ALA A 279 54.90 -18.51 17.34
CA ALA A 279 55.59 -17.22 17.47
C ALA A 279 56.08 -16.93 18.89
N VAL A 280 56.95 -15.93 19.02
CA VAL A 280 57.27 -15.27 20.30
C VAL A 280 56.78 -13.84 20.21
N ILE A 281 55.77 -13.50 21.00
CA ILE A 281 55.07 -12.21 20.92
C ILE A 281 55.28 -11.41 22.19
N GLU A 282 55.62 -10.14 22.03
CA GLU A 282 55.70 -9.19 23.15
C GLU A 282 54.33 -8.56 23.39
N TYR A 283 53.84 -8.65 24.62
CA TYR A 283 52.56 -8.11 25.03
C TYR A 283 52.66 -7.58 26.46
N ASN A 284 52.28 -6.31 26.67
CA ASN A 284 52.38 -5.61 27.95
C ASN A 284 53.76 -5.75 28.63
N GLY A 285 54.85 -5.63 27.85
CA GLY A 285 56.23 -5.69 28.32
C GLY A 285 56.76 -7.09 28.68
N ASN A 286 55.97 -8.15 28.44
CA ASN A 286 56.37 -9.54 28.62
C ASN A 286 56.37 -10.26 27.26
N LYS A 287 57.21 -11.29 27.09
CA LYS A 287 57.21 -12.11 25.87
C LYS A 287 56.60 -13.47 26.15
N PHE A 288 55.69 -13.90 25.28
CA PHE A 288 54.96 -15.15 25.38
C PHE A 288 55.28 -16.06 24.20
N TYR A 289 55.39 -17.35 24.48
CA TYR A 289 55.46 -18.40 23.47
C TYR A 289 54.05 -18.74 23.00
N ILE A 290 53.83 -18.57 21.70
CA ILE A 290 52.59 -18.88 21.00
C ILE A 290 52.80 -20.17 20.23
N GLN A 291 51.93 -21.15 20.44
CA GLN A 291 51.87 -22.39 19.69
C GLN A 291 50.46 -22.53 19.10
N ASP A 292 50.37 -22.78 17.80
CA ASP A 292 49.12 -22.87 17.05
C ASP A 292 48.17 -21.69 17.37
N GLY A 293 48.72 -20.47 17.37
CA GLY A 293 48.00 -19.22 17.65
C GLY A 293 47.58 -18.98 19.10
N MET A 294 47.93 -19.86 20.04
CA MET A 294 47.56 -19.75 21.46
C MET A 294 48.80 -19.65 22.35
N VAL A 295 48.72 -18.92 23.46
CA VAL A 295 49.77 -18.97 24.48
C VAL A 295 49.82 -20.37 25.10
N ASP A 296 50.94 -21.06 24.97
CA ASP A 296 51.12 -22.38 25.59
C ASP A 296 51.67 -22.25 27.02
N TRP A 297 50.74 -22.10 27.97
CA TRP A 297 51.05 -21.99 29.41
C TRP A 297 51.71 -23.24 30.00
N ASN A 298 51.64 -24.39 29.33
CA ASN A 298 52.23 -25.64 29.82
C ASN A 298 53.66 -25.86 29.30
N PHE A 299 54.07 -25.11 28.28
CA PHE A 299 55.40 -25.26 27.71
C PHE A 299 56.49 -24.68 28.63
N SER A 300 57.50 -25.49 28.90
CA SER A 300 58.76 -25.06 29.51
C SER A 300 59.91 -25.75 28.78
N GLY A 301 60.86 -24.97 28.26
CA GLY A 301 61.92 -25.49 27.39
C GLY A 301 62.68 -24.39 26.68
N THR A 302 63.43 -24.78 25.65
CA THR A 302 64.20 -23.84 24.82
C THR A 302 63.68 -23.92 23.39
N ILE A 303 63.46 -22.78 22.75
CA ILE A 303 63.06 -22.68 21.34
C ILE A 303 63.98 -21.74 20.57
N ASP A 304 64.13 -21.97 19.27
CA ASP A 304 64.78 -21.04 18.35
C ASP A 304 63.72 -20.35 17.50
N TYR A 305 63.63 -19.02 17.57
CA TYR A 305 62.66 -18.24 16.81
C TYR A 305 63.30 -16.97 16.25
N LYS A 306 63.15 -16.75 14.93
CA LYS A 306 63.71 -15.60 14.18
C LYS A 306 65.21 -15.35 14.47
N GLY A 307 66.01 -16.41 14.62
CA GLY A 307 67.46 -16.33 14.84
C GLY A 307 67.90 -16.10 16.29
N TYR A 308 66.96 -16.14 17.25
CA TYR A 308 67.24 -16.04 18.68
C TYR A 308 66.80 -17.31 19.40
N THR A 309 67.57 -17.71 20.40
CA THR A 309 67.23 -18.80 21.32
C THR A 309 66.53 -18.22 22.54
N TYR A 310 65.32 -18.68 22.84
CA TYR A 310 64.52 -18.26 23.99
C TYR A 310 64.36 -19.39 24.99
N HIS A 311 64.52 -19.07 26.28
CA HIS A 311 64.16 -19.97 27.38
C HIS A 311 62.74 -19.64 27.84
N ILE A 312 61.85 -20.63 27.78
CA ILE A 312 60.44 -20.51 28.12
C ILE A 312 60.17 -21.25 29.43
N VAL A 313 59.44 -20.60 30.34
CA VAL A 313 58.94 -21.19 31.59
C VAL A 313 57.47 -20.84 31.72
N GLY A 314 56.60 -21.85 31.71
CA GLY A 314 55.14 -21.67 31.79
C GLY A 314 54.59 -20.76 30.69
N GLY A 315 55.05 -20.92 29.45
CA GLY A 315 54.66 -20.09 28.30
C GLY A 315 55.27 -18.69 28.24
N MET A 316 56.05 -18.26 29.24
CA MET A 316 56.70 -16.94 29.26
C MET A 316 58.20 -17.06 28.96
N VAL A 317 58.75 -16.11 28.20
CA VAL A 317 60.20 -15.97 28.03
C VAL A 317 60.80 -15.41 29.33
N VAL A 318 61.88 -16.03 29.82
CA VAL A 318 62.59 -15.64 31.05
C VAL A 318 64.04 -15.21 30.82
#